data_AF-A0A950XHX3-F1
#
_entry.id   AF-A0A950XHX3-F1
#
_cell.length_a   1.000
_cell.length_b   1.000
_cell.length_c   1.000
_cell.angle_alpha   90.00
_cell.angle_beta   90.00
_cell.angle_gamma   90.00
#
_symmetry.space_group_name_H-M   'P 1'
#
loop_
_entity.id
_entity.type
_entity.pdbx_description
1 polymer ?
#
loop_
_entity_poly.entity_id
_entity_poly.type
_entity_poly.pdbx_seq_one_letter_code
_entity_poly.pdbx_strand_id
1 'polypeptide(L)'
;IEAHFPDAYPVAELAGKNAQFTVTLHDVKELELPAIDDEFAKAVSQNQTVAELREDLRRRLEAVAAGRSRRAIGNAIMSELLAKHDFPLPPSLVENELSHLVSDANAGGAAAGKDEAQLREELRGEAESRVKAGLLIQAIAKAENVTATPADMAEELQALARRYGQPVDRIRTALGNNVLSLMDGIVRNKTLDLLINHAVVMGDQETLSTPS
;
A
#
# COMPACT_ATOMS: atom_id res chain seq x y z
N ILE A 1 -36.21 25.66 -12.53
CA ILE A 1 -35.69 24.40 -13.08
C ILE A 1 -36.51 23.28 -12.48
N GLU A 2 -37.11 22.40 -13.27
CA GLU A 2 -37.84 21.23 -12.77
C GLU A 2 -36.91 20.03 -12.72
N ALA A 3 -36.87 19.35 -11.58
CA ALA A 3 -36.07 18.16 -11.39
C ALA A 3 -36.90 17.09 -10.68
N HIS A 4 -36.76 15.86 -11.14
CA HIS A 4 -37.39 14.69 -10.54
C HIS A 4 -36.36 14.01 -9.64
N PHE A 5 -36.69 13.80 -8.37
CA PHE A 5 -35.82 13.07 -7.46
C PHE A 5 -35.86 11.56 -7.80
N PRO A 6 -34.71 10.86 -7.83
CA PRO A 6 -34.70 9.41 -8.04
C PRO A 6 -35.52 8.66 -6.98
N ASP A 7 -36.04 7.48 -7.32
CA ASP A 7 -36.80 6.66 -6.37
C ASP A 7 -35.94 6.17 -5.19
N ALA A 8 -34.64 6.05 -5.39
CA ALA A 8 -33.66 5.70 -4.36
C ALA A 8 -33.00 6.93 -3.70
N TYR A 9 -33.74 8.05 -3.55
CA TYR A 9 -33.18 9.24 -2.92
C TYR A 9 -33.06 9.06 -1.39
N PRO A 10 -31.94 9.45 -0.75
CA PRO A 10 -31.69 9.18 0.68
C PRO A 10 -32.74 9.75 1.64
N VAL A 11 -33.45 10.80 1.22
CA VAL A 11 -34.55 11.40 1.98
C VAL A 11 -35.88 10.85 1.45
N ALA A 12 -36.48 9.93 2.20
CA ALA A 12 -37.71 9.21 1.82
C ALA A 12 -38.88 10.14 1.47
N GLU A 13 -38.96 11.33 2.07
CA GLU A 13 -40.01 12.30 1.79
C GLU A 13 -39.87 12.99 0.42
N LEU A 14 -38.69 12.93 -0.20
CA LEU A 14 -38.38 13.57 -1.48
C LEU A 14 -38.22 12.54 -2.61
N ALA A 15 -38.02 11.26 -2.30
CA ALA A 15 -37.89 10.18 -3.27
C ALA A 15 -39.10 10.12 -4.23
N GLY A 16 -38.83 10.05 -5.53
CA GLY A 16 -39.86 9.95 -6.58
C GLY A 16 -40.74 11.19 -6.78
N LYS A 17 -40.43 12.32 -6.13
CA LYS A 17 -41.21 13.56 -6.26
C LYS A 17 -40.60 14.52 -7.28
N ASN A 18 -41.49 15.26 -7.95
CA ASN A 18 -41.12 16.39 -8.79
C ASN A 18 -40.89 17.63 -7.91
N ALA A 19 -39.76 18.30 -8.09
CA ALA A 19 -39.42 19.52 -7.39
C ALA A 19 -39.08 20.64 -8.38
N GLN A 20 -39.50 21.85 -8.03
CA GLN A 20 -39.21 23.06 -8.79
C GLN A 20 -38.16 23.87 -8.02
N PHE A 21 -36.96 23.95 -8.58
CA PHE A 21 -35.86 24.73 -8.04
C PHE A 21 -35.85 26.12 -8.68
N THR A 22 -36.07 27.13 -7.86
CA THR A 22 -35.80 28.52 -8.21
C THR A 22 -34.34 28.80 -7.88
N VAL A 23 -33.49 28.85 -8.91
CA VAL A 23 -32.06 29.13 -8.77
C VAL A 23 -31.80 30.58 -9.17
N THR A 24 -31.28 31.36 -8.23
CA THR A 24 -30.78 32.71 -8.50
C THR A 24 -29.29 32.62 -8.79
N LEU A 25 -28.90 32.91 -10.03
CA LEU A 25 -27.49 32.92 -10.42
C LEU A 25 -26.82 34.18 -9.86
N HIS A 26 -25.91 33.99 -8.91
CA HIS A 26 -25.17 35.09 -8.29
C HIS A 26 -23.89 35.44 -9.03
N ASP A 27 -23.15 34.43 -9.48
CA ASP A 27 -21.87 34.60 -10.17
C ASP A 27 -21.57 33.37 -11.01
N VAL A 28 -20.84 33.54 -12.10
CA VAL A 28 -20.33 32.46 -12.96
C VAL A 28 -18.82 32.62 -12.99
N LYS A 29 -18.12 31.71 -12.32
CA LYS A 29 -16.66 31.69 -12.29
C LYS A 29 -16.15 30.61 -13.21
N GLU A 30 -15.19 30.96 -14.06
CA GLU A 30 -14.45 30.02 -14.90
C GLU A 30 -13.09 29.70 -14.25
N LEU A 31 -12.67 28.45 -14.33
CA LEU A 31 -11.35 28.02 -13.85
C LEU A 31 -10.30 28.39 -14.91
N GLU A 32 -9.62 29.50 -14.70
CA GLU A 32 -8.48 29.89 -15.53
C GLU A 32 -7.22 29.16 -15.04
N LEU A 33 -6.71 28.22 -15.86
CA LEU A 33 -5.50 27.48 -15.53
C LEU A 33 -4.29 28.43 -15.65
N PRO A 34 -3.47 28.59 -14.59
CA PRO A 34 -2.27 29.42 -14.69
C PRO A 34 -1.29 28.83 -15.69
N ALA A 35 -0.48 29.70 -16.30
CA ALA A 35 0.63 29.26 -17.14
C ALA A 35 1.61 28.42 -16.31
N ILE A 36 2.11 27.32 -16.88
CA ILE A 36 3.11 26.49 -16.22
C ILE A 36 4.48 27.15 -16.45
N ASP A 37 4.77 28.16 -15.65
CA ASP A 37 6.02 28.93 -15.63
C ASP A 37 6.75 28.82 -14.28
N ASP A 38 7.89 29.50 -14.16
CA ASP A 38 8.73 29.40 -12.96
C ASP A 38 8.03 29.98 -11.72
N GLU A 39 7.09 30.91 -11.88
CA GLU A 39 6.28 31.43 -10.77
C GLU A 39 5.26 30.39 -10.30
N PHE A 40 4.65 29.65 -11.23
CA PHE A 40 3.84 28.48 -10.91
C PHE A 40 4.66 27.41 -10.16
N ALA A 41 5.88 27.11 -10.63
CA ALA A 41 6.74 26.11 -10.00
C ALA A 41 7.08 26.44 -8.54
N LYS A 42 7.36 27.72 -8.25
CA LYS A 42 7.58 28.22 -6.89
C LYS A 42 6.31 28.23 -6.04
N ALA A 43 5.15 28.49 -6.64
CA ALA A 43 3.87 28.54 -5.92
C ALA A 43 3.40 27.16 -5.44
N VAL A 44 3.67 26.10 -6.23
CA VAL A 44 3.15 24.74 -5.95
C VAL A 44 4.20 23.80 -5.37
N SER A 45 5.47 24.19 -5.33
CA SER A 45 6.56 23.32 -4.89
C SER A 45 7.74 24.08 -4.27
N GLN A 46 8.73 23.34 -3.76
CA GLN A 46 9.99 23.92 -3.28
C GLN A 46 11.01 24.19 -4.41
N ASN A 47 10.63 23.93 -5.67
CA ASN A 47 11.50 24.09 -6.84
C ASN A 47 11.46 25.53 -7.36
N GLN A 48 12.57 25.98 -7.96
CA GLN A 48 12.70 27.36 -8.45
C GLN A 48 12.28 27.51 -9.91
N THR A 49 12.31 26.44 -10.70
CA THR A 49 11.99 26.45 -12.13
C THR A 49 11.03 25.33 -12.52
N VAL A 50 10.35 25.49 -13.65
CA VAL A 50 9.51 24.41 -14.25
C VAL A 50 10.36 23.20 -14.61
N ALA A 51 11.60 23.42 -15.03
CA ALA A 51 12.53 22.33 -15.37
C ALA A 51 12.82 21.46 -14.13
N GLU A 52 13.11 22.09 -12.99
CA GLU A 52 13.31 21.39 -11.71
C GLU A 52 12.05 20.67 -11.25
N LEU A 53 10.88 21.32 -11.36
CA LEU A 53 9.60 20.69 -11.03
C LEU A 53 9.34 19.44 -11.89
N ARG A 54 9.61 19.52 -13.19
CA ARG A 54 9.44 18.37 -14.10
C ARG A 54 10.39 17.23 -13.76
N GLU A 55 11.64 17.54 -13.41
CA GLU A 55 12.63 16.54 -13.02
C GLU A 55 12.27 15.87 -11.68
N ASP A 56 11.83 16.64 -10.67
CA ASP A 56 11.35 16.08 -9.39
C ASP A 56 10.12 15.18 -9.62
N LEU A 57 9.14 15.64 -10.41
CA LEU A 57 7.99 14.82 -10.79
C LEU A 57 8.41 13.54 -11.51
N ARG A 58 9.34 13.64 -12.46
CA ARG A 58 9.89 12.49 -13.18
C ARG A 58 10.50 11.48 -12.21
N ARG A 59 11.38 11.92 -11.29
CA ARG A 59 12.00 11.06 -10.29
C ARG A 59 10.97 10.40 -9.37
N ARG A 60 9.94 11.12 -8.96
CA ARG A 60 8.85 10.56 -8.15
C ARG A 60 8.08 9.50 -8.91
N LEU A 61 7.75 9.75 -10.17
CA LEU A 61 7.06 8.78 -11.02
C LEU A 61 7.92 7.54 -11.29
N GLU A 62 9.22 7.71 -11.55
CA GLU A 62 10.17 6.61 -11.70
C GLU A 62 10.27 5.78 -10.42
N ALA A 63 10.35 6.42 -9.24
CA ALA A 63 10.35 5.72 -7.95
C ALA A 63 9.04 4.95 -7.68
N VAL A 64 7.88 5.56 -8.01
CA VAL A 64 6.58 4.91 -7.89
C VAL A 64 6.48 3.70 -8.83
N ALA A 65 6.90 3.86 -10.08
CA ALA A 65 6.90 2.81 -11.09
C ALA A 65 7.82 1.65 -10.71
N ALA A 66 9.05 1.96 -10.28
CA ALA A 66 10.01 0.96 -9.79
C ALA A 66 9.47 0.21 -8.57
N GLY A 67 8.85 0.93 -7.62
CA GLY A 67 8.21 0.31 -6.46
C GLY A 67 7.02 -0.58 -6.84
N ARG A 68 6.19 -0.16 -7.80
CA ARG A 68 5.07 -0.99 -8.32
C ARG A 68 5.59 -2.24 -9.01
N SER A 69 6.58 -2.11 -9.89
CA SER A 69 7.19 -3.23 -10.60
C SER A 69 7.80 -4.24 -9.62
N ARG A 70 8.60 -3.77 -8.65
CA ARG A 70 9.19 -4.62 -7.61
C ARG A 70 8.14 -5.40 -6.82
N ARG A 71 7.04 -4.75 -6.42
CA ARG A 71 5.92 -5.43 -5.74
C ARG A 71 5.23 -6.47 -6.64
N ALA A 72 4.98 -6.13 -7.90
CA ALA A 72 4.37 -7.06 -8.85
C ALA A 72 5.23 -8.31 -9.06
N ILE A 73 6.55 -8.13 -9.24
CA ILE A 73 7.50 -9.25 -9.38
C ILE A 73 7.52 -10.08 -8.09
N GLY A 74 7.64 -9.44 -6.92
CA GLY A 74 7.63 -10.14 -5.63
C GLY A 74 6.36 -10.96 -5.41
N ASN A 75 5.19 -10.41 -5.76
CA ASN A 75 3.91 -11.11 -5.68
C ASN A 75 3.84 -12.28 -6.67
N ALA A 76 4.33 -12.11 -7.89
CA ALA A 76 4.35 -13.18 -8.90
C ALA A 76 5.26 -14.34 -8.46
N ILE A 77 6.46 -14.03 -7.96
CA ILE A 77 7.37 -15.04 -7.40
C ILE A 77 6.69 -15.79 -6.25
N MET A 78 6.06 -15.06 -5.32
CA MET A 78 5.41 -15.68 -4.17
C MET A 78 4.23 -16.57 -4.59
N SER A 79 3.40 -16.11 -5.52
CA SER A 79 2.28 -16.89 -6.04
C SER A 79 2.76 -18.20 -6.68
N GLU A 80 3.84 -18.16 -7.46
CA GLU A 80 4.41 -19.35 -8.09
C GLU A 80 5.00 -20.32 -7.06
N LEU A 81 5.69 -19.81 -6.04
CA LEU A 81 6.20 -20.62 -4.92
C LEU A 81 5.05 -21.27 -4.15
N LEU A 82 3.98 -20.53 -3.85
CA LEU A 82 2.80 -21.04 -3.15
C LEU A 82 2.06 -22.12 -3.96
N ALA A 83 2.03 -22.00 -5.28
CA ALA A 83 1.43 -22.98 -6.18
C ALA A 83 2.24 -24.28 -6.28
N LYS A 84 3.57 -24.19 -6.23
CA LYS A 84 4.48 -25.35 -6.34
C LYS A 84 4.67 -26.13 -5.06
N HIS A 85 4.47 -25.49 -3.91
CA HIS A 85 4.73 -26.10 -2.61
C HIS A 85 3.43 -26.22 -1.83
N ASP A 86 2.95 -27.45 -1.63
CA ASP A 86 1.82 -27.72 -0.75
C ASP A 86 2.29 -28.43 0.53
N PHE A 87 1.92 -27.87 1.68
CA PHE A 87 2.31 -28.37 2.99
C PHE A 87 1.28 -27.96 4.04
N PRO A 88 1.05 -28.80 5.07
CA PRO A 88 0.08 -28.49 6.11
C PRO A 88 0.55 -27.28 6.93
N LEU A 89 -0.35 -26.32 7.14
CA LEU A 89 -0.10 -25.16 7.98
C LEU A 89 -0.46 -25.46 9.44
N PRO A 90 0.38 -25.04 10.41
CA PRO A 90 0.02 -25.15 11.82
C PRO A 90 -1.23 -24.30 12.13
N PRO A 91 -2.32 -24.88 12.67
CA PRO A 91 -3.56 -24.15 12.92
C PRO A 91 -3.38 -22.94 13.84
N SER A 92 -2.47 -23.03 14.81
CA SER A 92 -2.14 -21.92 15.70
C SER A 92 -1.56 -20.70 14.98
N LEU A 93 -0.78 -20.91 13.92
CA LEU A 93 -0.22 -19.80 13.14
C LEU A 93 -1.29 -19.13 12.28
N VAL A 94 -2.17 -19.93 11.68
CA VAL A 94 -3.30 -19.42 10.89
C VAL A 94 -4.26 -18.62 11.77
N GLU A 95 -4.62 -19.12 12.95
CA GLU A 95 -5.51 -18.41 13.87
C GLU A 95 -4.89 -17.13 14.44
N ASN A 96 -3.57 -17.11 14.67
CA ASN A 96 -2.87 -15.89 15.07
C ASN A 96 -2.91 -14.84 13.96
N GLU A 97 -2.55 -15.21 12.72
CA GLU A 97 -2.59 -14.28 11.58
C GLU A 97 -4.01 -13.80 11.30
N LEU A 98 -5.00 -14.69 11.40
CA LEU A 98 -6.41 -14.33 11.26
C LEU A 98 -6.85 -13.31 12.30
N SER A 99 -6.40 -13.47 13.55
CA SER A 99 -6.71 -12.53 14.62
C SER A 99 -6.05 -11.17 14.39
N HIS A 100 -4.83 -11.15 13.84
CA HIS A 100 -4.18 -9.91 13.41
C HIS A 100 -4.95 -9.22 12.28
N LEU A 101 -5.34 -9.96 11.24
CA LEU A 101 -6.12 -9.44 10.11
C LEU A 101 -7.47 -8.86 10.55
N VAL A 102 -8.18 -9.53 11.45
CA VAL A 102 -9.43 -9.03 12.02
C VAL A 102 -9.18 -7.76 12.84
N SER A 103 -8.11 -7.73 13.65
CA SER A 103 -7.78 -6.53 14.42
C SER A 103 -7.46 -5.34 13.53
N ASP A 104 -6.73 -5.56 12.43
CA ASP A 104 -6.39 -4.53 11.45
C ASP A 104 -7.63 -4.03 10.71
N ALA A 105 -8.52 -4.94 10.30
CA ALA A 105 -9.78 -4.61 9.66
C ALA A 105 -10.70 -3.77 10.58
N ASN A 106 -10.71 -4.08 11.88
CA ASN A 106 -11.41 -3.30 12.88
C ASN A 106 -10.80 -1.90 13.06
N ALA A 107 -9.47 -1.80 13.17
CA ALA A 107 -8.78 -0.53 13.32
C ALA A 107 -8.94 0.39 12.09
N GLY A 108 -9.00 -0.20 10.89
CA GLY A 108 -9.21 0.53 9.62
C GLY A 108 -10.67 0.86 9.30
N GLY A 109 -11.64 0.45 10.13
CA GLY A 109 -13.07 0.64 9.89
C GLY A 109 -13.67 -0.26 8.80
N ALA A 110 -12.87 -1.15 8.20
CA ALA A 110 -13.31 -2.10 7.18
C ALA A 110 -14.25 -3.20 7.71
N ALA A 111 -14.24 -3.40 9.03
CA ALA A 111 -15.14 -4.32 9.74
C ALA A 111 -16.50 -3.70 10.12
N ALA A 112 -16.72 -2.40 9.86
CA ALA A 112 -17.93 -1.71 10.29
C ALA A 112 -19.20 -2.35 9.69
N GLY A 113 -20.07 -2.88 10.55
CA GLY A 113 -21.33 -3.52 10.15
C GLY A 113 -21.22 -4.99 9.73
N LYS A 114 -20.04 -5.61 9.83
CA LYS A 114 -19.86 -7.06 9.62
C LYS A 114 -19.87 -7.82 10.94
N ASP A 115 -20.44 -9.02 10.93
CA ASP A 115 -20.28 -9.97 12.03
C ASP A 115 -18.84 -10.51 12.06
N GLU A 116 -18.27 -10.67 13.25
CA GLU A 116 -16.87 -11.11 13.39
C GLU A 116 -16.65 -12.50 12.79
N ALA A 117 -17.61 -13.42 12.89
CA ALA A 117 -17.46 -14.76 12.32
C ALA A 117 -17.45 -14.72 10.78
N GLN A 118 -18.26 -13.84 10.18
CA GLN A 118 -18.25 -13.63 8.74
C GLN A 118 -16.92 -13.03 8.27
N LEU A 119 -16.42 -12.01 8.99
CA LEU A 119 -15.13 -11.40 8.70
C LEU A 119 -13.98 -12.40 8.82
N ARG A 120 -14.02 -13.27 9.83
CA ARG A 120 -13.03 -14.35 9.99
C ARG A 120 -13.06 -15.35 8.84
N GLU A 121 -14.24 -15.73 8.36
CA GLU A 121 -14.35 -16.64 7.22
C GLU A 121 -13.82 -16.00 5.93
N GLU A 122 -14.14 -14.73 5.68
CA GLU A 122 -13.65 -13.97 4.53
C GLU A 122 -12.11 -13.85 4.54
N LEU A 123 -11.52 -13.60 5.72
CA LEU A 123 -10.08 -13.39 5.88
C LEU A 123 -9.28 -14.68 6.06
N ARG A 124 -9.92 -15.83 6.28
CA ARG A 124 -9.24 -17.11 6.54
C ARG A 124 -8.33 -17.52 5.38
N GLY A 125 -8.82 -17.43 4.14
CA GLY A 125 -8.01 -17.74 2.96
C GLY A 125 -6.79 -16.82 2.80
N GLU A 126 -6.93 -15.55 3.17
CA GLU A 126 -5.81 -14.61 3.20
C GLU A 126 -4.82 -14.96 4.31
N ALA A 127 -5.29 -15.27 5.51
CA ALA A 127 -4.45 -15.68 6.64
C ALA A 127 -3.61 -16.92 6.29
N GLU A 128 -4.22 -17.95 5.70
CA GLU A 128 -3.53 -19.15 5.26
C GLU A 128 -2.44 -18.83 4.24
N SER A 129 -2.76 -18.02 3.22
CA SER A 129 -1.80 -17.59 2.20
C SER A 129 -0.62 -16.82 2.81
N ARG A 130 -0.88 -15.90 3.74
CA ARG A 130 0.15 -15.11 4.43
C ARG A 130 1.06 -15.96 5.31
N VAL A 131 0.51 -16.91 6.06
CA VAL A 131 1.29 -17.85 6.88
C VAL A 131 2.14 -18.75 5.99
N LYS A 132 1.55 -19.30 4.91
CA LYS A 132 2.27 -20.14 3.94
C LYS A 132 3.43 -19.40 3.31
N ALA A 133 3.21 -18.15 2.88
CA ALA A 133 4.24 -17.28 2.31
C ALA A 133 5.35 -16.99 3.33
N GLY A 134 4.99 -16.69 4.58
CA GLY A 134 5.95 -16.45 5.66
C GLY A 134 6.86 -17.63 5.93
N LEU A 135 6.28 -18.83 6.04
CA LEU A 135 7.04 -20.06 6.27
C LEU A 135 7.97 -20.41 5.11
N LEU A 136 7.52 -20.22 3.86
CA LEU A 136 8.36 -20.40 2.67
C LEU A 136 9.54 -19.43 2.66
N ILE A 137 9.29 -18.14 2.89
CA ILE A 137 10.37 -17.13 2.95
C ILE A 137 11.37 -17.48 4.05
N GLN A 138 10.90 -17.86 5.24
CA GLN A 138 11.79 -18.23 6.34
C GLN A 138 12.62 -19.49 6.02
N ALA A 139 12.03 -20.48 5.35
CA ALA A 139 12.74 -21.67 4.91
C ALA A 139 13.83 -21.33 3.89
N ILE A 140 13.53 -20.47 2.91
CA ILE A 140 14.50 -19.99 1.91
C ILE A 140 15.60 -19.18 2.59
N ALA A 141 15.24 -18.25 3.49
CA ALA A 141 16.20 -17.45 4.24
C ALA A 141 17.19 -18.34 5.01
N LYS A 142 16.70 -19.41 5.62
CA LYS A 142 17.55 -20.39 6.33
C LYS A 142 18.43 -21.20 5.38
N ALA A 143 17.90 -21.63 4.23
CA ALA A 143 18.66 -22.39 3.23
C ALA A 143 19.80 -21.57 2.62
N GLU A 144 19.52 -20.29 2.31
CA GLU A 144 20.46 -19.34 1.70
C GLU A 144 21.30 -18.57 2.75
N ASN A 145 21.15 -18.88 4.04
CA ASN A 145 21.85 -18.22 5.15
C ASN A 145 21.67 -16.69 5.19
N VAL A 146 20.49 -16.20 4.81
CA VAL A 146 20.13 -14.78 4.88
C VAL A 146 19.90 -14.39 6.33
N THR A 147 20.71 -13.45 6.83
CA THR A 147 20.62 -12.93 8.20
C THR A 147 20.61 -11.41 8.22
N ALA A 148 19.97 -10.85 9.25
CA ALA A 148 20.05 -9.43 9.56
C ALA A 148 21.36 -9.15 10.29
N THR A 149 22.19 -8.30 9.70
CA THR A 149 23.43 -7.83 10.30
C THR A 149 23.18 -6.60 11.18
N PRO A 150 24.09 -6.25 12.11
CA PRO A 150 24.01 -5.00 12.85
C PRO A 150 23.97 -3.76 11.95
N ALA A 151 24.60 -3.83 10.76
CA ALA A 151 24.58 -2.76 9.78
C ALA A 151 23.18 -2.59 9.15
N ASP A 152 22.52 -3.69 8.78
CA ASP A 152 21.15 -3.66 8.25
C ASP A 152 20.19 -3.03 9.27
N MET A 153 20.34 -3.40 10.55
CA MET A 153 19.55 -2.82 11.64
C MET A 153 19.77 -1.31 11.79
N ALA A 154 21.01 -0.85 11.70
CA ALA A 154 21.33 0.56 11.78
C ALA A 154 20.75 1.35 10.60
N GLU A 155 20.81 0.78 9.39
CA GLU A 155 20.25 1.38 8.18
C GLU A 155 18.72 1.49 8.25
N GLU A 156 18.03 0.42 8.65
CA GLU A 156 16.58 0.40 8.80
C GLU A 156 16.11 1.40 9.87
N LEU A 157 16.81 1.47 11.01
CA LEU A 157 16.53 2.47 12.05
C LEU A 157 16.71 3.90 11.55
N GLN A 158 17.73 4.16 10.73
CA GLN A 158 17.92 5.46 10.10
C GLN A 158 16.83 5.77 9.06
N ALA A 159 16.38 4.77 8.31
CA ALA A 159 15.28 4.93 7.36
C ALA A 159 13.97 5.28 8.08
N LEU A 160 13.66 4.59 9.18
CA LEU A 160 12.52 4.90 10.04
C LEU A 160 12.64 6.30 10.67
N ALA A 161 13.82 6.67 11.16
CA ALA A 161 14.09 8.00 11.70
C ALA A 161 13.80 9.11 10.67
N ARG A 162 14.25 8.94 9.42
CA ARG A 162 13.94 9.86 8.32
C ARG A 162 12.45 9.90 8.00
N ARG A 163 11.79 8.75 7.94
CA ARG A 163 10.36 8.63 7.62
C ARG A 163 9.46 9.32 8.66
N TYR A 164 9.78 9.16 9.94
CA TYR A 164 8.99 9.74 11.03
C TYR A 164 9.49 11.10 11.51
N GLY A 165 10.62 11.59 10.97
CA GLY A 165 11.23 12.85 11.40
C GLY A 165 11.70 12.82 12.87
N GLN A 166 12.10 11.65 13.37
CA GLN A 166 12.48 11.45 14.78
C GLN A 166 13.92 10.96 14.90
N PRO A 167 14.64 11.29 15.99
CA PRO A 167 15.97 10.75 16.25
C PRO A 167 15.96 9.21 16.36
N VAL A 168 17.03 8.57 15.89
CA VAL A 168 17.18 7.10 15.94
C VAL A 168 16.99 6.54 17.35
N ASP A 169 17.49 7.23 18.39
CA ASP A 169 17.31 6.79 19.78
C ASP A 169 15.84 6.74 20.22
N ARG A 170 15.00 7.66 19.73
CA ARG A 170 13.56 7.67 20.00
C ARG A 170 12.87 6.49 19.31
N ILE A 171 13.23 6.23 18.05
CA ILE A 171 12.73 5.07 17.31
C ILE A 171 13.13 3.76 18.00
N ARG A 172 14.40 3.63 18.41
CA ARG A 172 14.90 2.46 19.13
C ARG A 172 14.17 2.24 20.45
N THR A 173 13.91 3.30 21.20
CA THR A 173 13.15 3.24 22.46
C THR A 173 11.69 2.84 22.22
N ALA A 174 11.06 3.39 21.16
CA ALA A 174 9.69 3.06 20.80
C ALA A 174 9.53 1.62 20.31
N LEU A 175 10.55 1.06 19.65
CA LEU A 175 10.57 -0.34 19.23
C LEU A 175 10.56 -1.31 20.42
N GLY A 176 11.28 -1.00 21.52
CA GLY A 176 11.28 -1.83 22.72
C GLY A 176 11.55 -3.31 22.42
N ASN A 177 10.57 -4.18 22.68
CA ASN A 177 10.65 -5.63 22.41
C ASN A 177 10.39 -6.01 20.93
N ASN A 178 9.94 -5.09 20.09
CA ASN A 178 9.64 -5.33 18.67
C ASN A 178 10.90 -5.33 17.78
N VAL A 179 12.09 -5.30 18.38
CA VAL A 179 13.37 -5.41 17.65
C VAL A 179 13.44 -6.72 16.87
N LEU A 180 12.89 -7.82 17.42
CA LEU A 180 12.82 -9.11 16.73
C LEU A 180 11.96 -9.01 15.45
N SER A 181 10.81 -8.34 15.53
CA SER A 181 9.95 -8.12 14.37
C SER A 181 10.63 -7.28 13.29
N LEU A 182 11.47 -6.31 13.68
CA LEU A 182 12.26 -5.52 12.74
C LEU A 182 13.32 -6.39 12.05
N MET A 183 14.01 -7.23 12.82
CA MET A 183 14.99 -8.18 12.27
C MET A 183 14.34 -9.17 11.30
N ASP A 184 13.18 -9.73 11.66
CA ASP A 184 12.42 -10.63 10.79
C ASP A 184 11.97 -9.92 9.50
N GLY A 185 11.58 -8.64 9.59
CA GLY A 185 11.27 -7.81 8.44
C GLY A 185 12.46 -7.60 7.51
N ILE A 186 13.65 -7.33 8.08
CA ILE A 186 14.89 -7.18 7.31
C ILE A 186 15.26 -8.49 6.60
N VAL A 187 15.22 -9.63 7.31
CA VAL A 187 15.51 -10.94 6.72
C VAL A 187 14.52 -11.25 5.60
N ARG A 188 13.23 -11.01 5.81
CA ARG A 188 12.19 -11.19 4.79
C ARG A 188 12.48 -10.35 3.54
N ASN A 189 12.78 -9.06 3.71
CA ASN A 189 13.06 -8.16 2.58
C ASN A 189 14.31 -8.58 1.82
N LYS A 190 15.40 -8.91 2.52
CA LYS A 190 16.64 -9.41 1.89
C LYS A 190 16.42 -10.72 1.14
N THR A 191 15.59 -11.61 1.68
CA THR A 191 15.25 -12.88 1.03
C THR A 191 14.43 -12.64 -0.24
N LEU A 192 13.45 -11.74 -0.19
CA LEU A 192 12.68 -11.35 -1.37
C LEU A 192 13.58 -10.72 -2.44
N ASP A 193 14.52 -9.86 -2.04
CA ASP A 193 15.47 -9.23 -2.96
C ASP A 193 16.40 -10.25 -3.63
N LEU A 194 16.87 -11.25 -2.87
CA LEU A 194 17.61 -12.38 -3.42
C LEU A 194 16.78 -13.13 -4.46
N LEU A 195 15.51 -13.41 -4.15
CA LEU A 195 14.60 -14.10 -5.08
C LEU A 195 14.35 -13.26 -6.34
N ILE A 196 14.13 -11.95 -6.21
CA ILE A 196 13.92 -11.05 -7.36
C ILE A 196 15.18 -10.99 -8.23
N ASN A 197 16.37 -10.93 -7.63
CA ASN A 197 17.64 -10.87 -8.37
C ASN A 197 17.96 -12.18 -9.10
N HIS A 198 17.48 -13.33 -8.61
CA HIS A 198 17.65 -14.63 -9.25
C HIS A 198 16.48 -15.03 -10.14
N ALA A 199 15.35 -14.31 -10.09
CA ALA A 199 14.20 -14.60 -10.93
C ALA A 199 14.43 -14.13 -12.37
N VAL A 200 14.11 -15.01 -13.33
CA VAL A 200 14.05 -14.63 -14.74
C VAL A 200 12.72 -13.92 -14.97
N VAL A 201 12.74 -12.60 -15.00
CA VAL A 201 11.55 -11.78 -15.29
C VAL A 201 11.25 -11.87 -16.80
N MET A 202 10.24 -12.65 -17.17
CA MET A 202 9.64 -12.58 -18.51
C MET A 202 8.72 -11.35 -18.52
N GLY A 203 9.22 -10.25 -19.08
CA GLY A 203 8.50 -8.97 -19.03
C GLY A 203 7.28 -8.96 -19.94
N ASP A 204 6.09 -8.86 -19.37
CA ASP A 204 4.93 -8.36 -20.10
C ASP A 204 5.02 -6.83 -20.15
N GLN A 205 5.11 -6.29 -21.37
CA GLN A 205 5.10 -4.85 -21.63
C GLN A 205 3.69 -4.32 -21.29
N GLU A 206 3.47 -3.89 -20.05
CA GLU A 206 2.24 -3.19 -19.66
C GLU A 206 2.25 -1.81 -20.35
N THR A 207 1.66 -1.72 -21.55
CA THR A 207 1.51 -0.46 -22.28
C THR A 207 0.63 0.48 -21.46
N LEU A 208 1.22 1.55 -20.95
CA LEU A 208 0.52 2.65 -20.30
C LEU A 208 -0.56 3.17 -21.25
N SER A 209 -1.82 2.87 -20.96
CA SER A 209 -2.97 3.47 -21.64
C SER A 209 -2.97 4.95 -21.29
N THR A 210 -2.56 5.78 -22.26
CA THR A 210 -2.78 7.22 -22.22
C THR A 210 -4.29 7.49 -22.23
N PRO A 211 -4.85 8.20 -21.24
CA PRO A 211 -6.24 8.64 -21.34
C PRO A 211 -6.33 9.65 -22.49
N SER A 212 -7.33 9.43 -23.36
CA SER A 212 -7.67 10.32 -24.50
C SER A 212 -8.29 11.63 -24.03
#